data_AF-A0A452YTA4-F1
#
_entry.id   AF-A0A452YTA4-F1
#
_cell.length_a   1.000
_cell.length_b   1.000
_cell.length_c   1.000
_cell.angle_alpha   90.00
_cell.angle_beta   90.00
_cell.angle_gamma   90.00
#
_symmetry.space_group_name_H-M   'P 1'
#
loop_
_entity.id
_entity.type
_entity.pdbx_description
1 polymer ?
#
loop_
_entity_poly.entity_id
_entity_poly.type
_entity_poly.pdbx_seq_one_letter_code
_entity_poly.pdbx_strand_id
1 'polypeptide(L)'
;MFDITFENEKGERSMVWQNSWAYTTRSIGVMVMTHGDDKGLVLPPKVAPIQVIVIPVPFKDADTTGIKGACESAVYTLNQAGIRADLDARENYSPGWKYSQWEMKGVPLRIEIGPKDLANKQVRIVRRDNGTKVDIPSTDLVEQVRVLLDGFQANLLETAKAKRDACIVIISTWDEFIAALNDKKLILAPWCDEEEVEKDVKARTKGELGAAKTLCTPFDQPDLPSGTVCFASGKPAQKWSFWGRSY
;
A
#
# COMPACT_ATOMS: atom_id res chain seq x y z
N MET A 1 19.33 11.37 -33.42
CA MET A 1 19.87 11.91 -32.14
C MET A 1 21.12 11.16 -31.70
N PHE A 2 21.14 9.82 -31.71
CA PHE A 2 22.35 9.03 -31.41
C PHE A 2 22.76 8.05 -32.53
N ASP A 3 22.05 8.05 -33.65
CA ASP A 3 22.30 7.23 -34.85
C ASP A 3 22.64 5.76 -34.57
N ILE A 4 21.93 5.18 -33.59
CA ILE A 4 22.05 3.78 -33.21
C ILE A 4 21.35 2.94 -34.29
N THR A 5 22.13 2.20 -35.06
CA THR A 5 21.66 1.43 -36.21
C THR A 5 22.27 0.04 -36.23
N PHE A 6 21.60 -0.91 -36.85
CA PHE A 6 22.09 -2.26 -37.11
C PHE A 6 21.90 -2.62 -38.60
N GLU A 7 22.61 -3.62 -39.09
CA GLU A 7 22.39 -4.19 -40.42
C GLU A 7 21.32 -5.30 -40.29
N ASN A 8 20.23 -5.20 -41.06
CA ASN A 8 19.16 -6.20 -41.04
C ASN A 8 19.52 -7.42 -41.92
N GLU A 9 18.64 -8.42 -41.96
CA GLU A 9 18.83 -9.66 -42.74
C GLU A 9 19.01 -9.43 -44.25
N LYS A 10 18.65 -8.25 -44.78
CA LYS A 10 18.81 -7.87 -46.19
C LYS A 10 20.11 -7.10 -46.46
N GLY A 11 20.97 -6.91 -45.45
CA GLY A 11 22.17 -6.09 -45.55
C GLY A 11 21.90 -4.59 -45.47
N GLU A 12 20.69 -4.17 -45.09
CA GLU A 12 20.30 -2.75 -45.05
C GLU A 12 20.47 -2.17 -43.64
N ARG A 13 20.92 -0.91 -43.58
CA ARG A 13 21.01 -0.18 -42.31
C ARG A 13 19.62 0.16 -41.78
N SER A 14 19.27 -0.40 -40.63
CA SER A 14 17.98 -0.21 -39.97
C SER A 14 18.15 0.47 -38.60
N MET A 15 17.11 1.20 -38.18
CA MET A 15 17.05 1.82 -36.86
C MET A 15 16.61 0.81 -35.80
N VAL A 16 17.20 0.88 -34.61
CA VAL A 16 16.81 0.03 -33.47
C VAL A 16 15.46 0.44 -32.88
N TRP A 17 14.74 -0.53 -32.30
CA TRP A 17 13.59 -0.28 -31.44
C TRP A 17 14.06 -0.23 -29.99
N GLN A 18 13.88 0.91 -29.33
CA GLN A 18 14.33 1.12 -27.95
C GLN A 18 13.14 1.34 -27.02
N ASN A 19 13.26 0.82 -25.79
CA ASN A 19 12.35 1.10 -24.69
C ASN A 19 13.14 1.59 -23.48
N SER A 20 12.52 2.46 -22.68
CA SER A 20 13.07 2.91 -21.39
C SER A 20 11.95 2.96 -20.36
N TRP A 21 12.24 2.54 -19.13
CA TRP A 21 11.29 2.55 -18.03
C TRP A 21 12.03 2.90 -16.73
N ALA A 22 11.31 3.47 -15.77
CA ALA A 22 11.87 3.92 -14.51
C ALA A 22 10.90 3.68 -13.35
N TYR A 23 11.47 3.36 -12.19
CA TYR A 23 10.76 3.21 -10.92
C TYR A 23 11.62 3.87 -9.83
N THR A 24 11.00 4.63 -8.94
CA THR A 24 11.73 5.49 -7.99
C THR A 24 11.23 5.32 -6.57
N THR A 25 11.92 5.98 -5.63
CA THR A 25 11.56 6.06 -4.21
C THR A 25 10.20 6.71 -3.95
N ARG A 26 9.58 7.35 -4.95
CA ARG A 26 8.19 7.83 -4.87
C ARG A 26 7.22 6.73 -4.45
N SER A 27 7.49 5.49 -4.86
CA SER A 27 6.70 4.31 -4.47
C SER A 27 6.60 4.11 -2.95
N ILE A 28 7.66 4.44 -2.21
CA ILE A 28 7.66 4.38 -0.75
C ILE A 28 6.67 5.39 -0.18
N GLY A 29 6.67 6.62 -0.70
CA GLY A 29 5.71 7.66 -0.31
C GLY A 29 4.27 7.25 -0.59
N VAL A 30 4.01 6.65 -1.77
CA VAL A 30 2.68 6.12 -2.13
C VAL A 30 2.25 5.04 -1.14
N MET A 31 3.11 4.08 -0.80
CA MET A 31 2.81 3.04 0.18
C MET A 31 2.50 3.63 1.57
N VAL A 32 3.30 4.61 2.04
CA VAL A 32 3.08 5.29 3.32
C VAL A 32 1.71 5.97 3.35
N MET A 33 1.37 6.75 2.32
CA MET A 33 0.08 7.47 2.23
C MET A 33 -1.11 6.52 2.06
N THR A 34 -0.91 5.36 1.44
CA THR A 34 -1.99 4.39 1.18
C THR A 34 -2.41 3.65 2.45
N HIS A 35 -1.45 3.29 3.29
CA HIS A 35 -1.70 2.40 4.43
C HIS A 35 -1.65 3.08 5.80
N GLY A 36 -0.98 4.23 5.92
CA GLY A 36 -0.87 4.96 7.19
C GLY A 36 -2.23 5.33 7.80
N ASP A 37 -2.24 5.46 9.12
CA ASP A 37 -3.42 5.87 9.90
C ASP A 37 -3.01 6.88 11.00
N ASP A 38 -3.96 7.27 11.84
CA ASP A 38 -3.75 8.25 12.92
C ASP A 38 -2.73 7.80 13.98
N LYS A 39 -2.38 6.51 14.02
CA LYS A 39 -1.35 5.97 14.93
C LYS A 39 0.04 6.01 14.31
N GLY A 40 0.17 6.21 12.99
CA GLY A 40 1.42 6.33 12.27
C GLY A 40 1.53 5.37 11.09
N LEU A 41 2.73 4.81 10.86
CA LEU A 41 2.98 3.92 9.74
C LEU A 41 2.21 2.61 9.88
N VAL A 42 1.82 2.03 8.74
CA VAL A 42 1.35 0.65 8.62
C VAL A 42 2.11 0.03 7.45
N LEU A 43 3.13 -0.79 7.75
CA LEU A 43 4.02 -1.31 6.72
C LEU A 43 3.57 -2.70 6.26
N PRO A 44 3.50 -2.97 4.95
CA PRO A 44 3.29 -4.33 4.47
C PRO A 44 4.44 -5.26 4.91
N PRO A 45 4.16 -6.47 5.42
CA PRO A 45 5.17 -7.41 5.91
C PRO A 45 6.33 -7.70 4.97
N LYS A 46 6.10 -7.66 3.65
CA LYS A 46 7.15 -7.91 2.66
C LYS A 46 8.23 -6.83 2.61
N VAL A 47 7.93 -5.62 3.08
CA VAL A 47 8.85 -4.47 3.07
C VAL A 47 9.14 -3.90 4.46
N ALA A 48 8.43 -4.36 5.50
CA ALA A 48 8.67 -3.93 6.87
C ALA A 48 10.08 -4.36 7.35
N PRO A 49 10.93 -3.43 7.84
CA PRO A 49 12.26 -3.78 8.34
C PRO A 49 12.21 -4.78 9.49
N ILE A 50 11.27 -4.57 10.42
CA ILE A 50 10.90 -5.50 11.48
C ILE A 50 9.46 -5.94 11.22
N GLN A 51 9.24 -7.24 11.13
CA GLN A 51 7.92 -7.84 10.93
C GLN A 51 7.22 -8.10 12.26
N VAL A 52 8.00 -8.50 13.27
CA VAL A 52 7.50 -8.86 14.59
C VAL A 52 8.33 -8.17 15.67
N ILE A 53 7.69 -7.44 16.57
CA ILE A 53 8.33 -6.94 17.79
C ILE A 53 7.82 -7.71 19.00
N VAL A 54 8.75 -8.30 19.77
CA VAL A 54 8.42 -9.02 21.01
C VAL A 54 8.64 -8.08 22.20
N ILE A 55 7.64 -8.00 23.08
CA ILE A 55 7.63 -7.08 24.21
C ILE A 55 7.31 -7.85 25.50
N PRO A 56 8.23 -7.88 26.48
CA PRO A 56 7.95 -8.45 27.79
C PRO A 56 6.95 -7.56 28.54
N VAL A 57 5.98 -8.18 29.19
CA VAL A 57 4.93 -7.52 29.99
C VAL A 57 5.07 -7.96 31.45
N PRO A 58 6.09 -7.48 32.18
CA PRO A 58 6.27 -7.85 33.57
C PRO A 58 5.13 -7.28 34.43
N PHE A 59 4.74 -8.05 35.44
CA PHE A 59 3.80 -7.63 36.47
C PHE A 59 4.46 -7.78 37.85
N LYS A 60 3.88 -7.16 38.88
CA LYS A 60 4.40 -7.25 40.25
C LYS A 60 4.48 -8.73 40.68
N ASP A 61 5.61 -9.12 41.28
CA ASP A 61 5.91 -10.48 41.76
C ASP A 61 5.99 -11.57 40.66
N ALA A 62 6.19 -11.17 39.40
CA ALA A 62 6.35 -12.11 38.28
C ALA A 62 7.77 -12.66 38.13
N ASP A 63 7.89 -13.85 37.54
CA ASP A 63 9.16 -14.41 37.05
C ASP A 63 9.67 -13.61 35.83
N THR A 64 10.34 -12.49 36.11
CA THR A 64 10.91 -11.60 35.09
C THR A 64 11.98 -12.30 34.25
N THR A 65 12.71 -13.24 34.84
CA THR A 65 13.75 -14.02 34.15
C THR A 65 13.12 -14.98 33.16
N GLY A 66 12.08 -15.71 33.58
CA GLY A 66 11.32 -16.59 32.70
C GLY A 66 10.64 -15.84 31.56
N ILE A 67 10.07 -14.65 31.81
CA ILE A 67 9.44 -13.82 30.76
C ILE A 67 10.50 -13.42 29.74
N LYS A 68 11.65 -12.92 30.20
CA LYS A 68 12.74 -12.51 29.32
C LYS A 68 13.25 -13.67 28.48
N GLY A 69 13.48 -14.83 29.09
CA GLY A 69 13.91 -16.04 28.39
C GLY A 69 12.91 -16.52 27.34
N ALA A 70 11.61 -16.45 27.63
CA ALA A 70 10.57 -16.77 26.64
C ALA A 70 10.54 -15.78 25.47
N CYS A 71 10.71 -14.48 25.74
CA CYS A 71 10.84 -13.46 24.70
C CYS A 71 12.05 -13.70 23.79
N GLU A 72 13.22 -13.97 24.37
CA GLU A 72 14.45 -14.26 23.62
C GLU A 72 14.29 -15.54 22.78
N SER A 73 13.68 -16.58 23.35
CA SER A 73 13.38 -17.83 22.64
C SER A 73 12.42 -17.62 21.47
N ALA A 74 11.37 -16.81 21.65
CA ALA A 74 10.42 -16.48 20.58
C ALA A 74 11.12 -15.74 19.43
N VAL A 75 11.94 -14.71 19.73
CA VAL A 75 12.71 -13.98 18.72
C VAL A 75 13.68 -14.90 17.99
N TYR A 76 14.43 -15.73 18.72
CA TYR A 76 15.34 -16.69 18.12
C TYR A 76 14.61 -17.63 17.16
N THR A 77 13.51 -18.23 17.60
CA THR A 77 12.71 -19.19 16.81
C THR A 77 12.16 -18.55 15.53
N LEU A 78 11.64 -17.32 15.63
CA LEU A 78 11.13 -16.58 14.47
C LEU A 78 12.25 -16.23 13.47
N ASN A 79 13.40 -15.75 13.97
CA ASN A 79 14.54 -15.41 13.13
C ASN A 79 15.14 -16.66 12.43
N GLN A 80 15.19 -17.81 13.11
CA GLN A 80 15.58 -19.09 12.48
C GLN A 80 14.64 -19.48 11.33
N ALA A 81 13.36 -19.10 11.42
CA ALA A 81 12.38 -19.30 10.37
C ALA A 81 12.40 -18.21 9.27
N GLY A 82 13.35 -17.28 9.29
CA GLY A 82 13.48 -16.19 8.31
C GLY A 82 12.50 -15.02 8.51
N ILE A 83 11.80 -14.97 9.66
CA ILE A 83 10.91 -13.87 10.03
C ILE A 83 11.73 -12.81 10.75
N ARG A 84 11.70 -11.56 10.29
CA ARG A 84 12.46 -10.46 10.89
C ARG A 84 11.85 -10.04 12.22
N ALA A 85 12.31 -10.64 13.31
CA ALA A 85 11.81 -10.41 14.65
C ALA A 85 12.87 -9.71 15.54
N ASP A 86 12.41 -8.81 16.41
CA ASP A 86 13.27 -8.10 17.36
C ASP A 86 12.63 -8.05 18.76
N LEU A 87 13.43 -7.75 19.80
CA LEU A 87 13.03 -7.70 21.20
C LEU A 87 13.19 -6.28 21.77
N ASP A 88 12.10 -5.72 22.31
CA ASP A 88 12.17 -4.49 23.10
C ASP A 88 12.29 -4.77 24.61
N ALA A 89 13.51 -5.07 25.06
CA ALA A 89 13.82 -5.37 26.46
C ALA A 89 14.08 -4.13 27.33
N ARG A 90 13.86 -2.89 26.84
CA ARG A 90 14.18 -1.66 27.60
C ARG A 90 13.34 -1.57 28.88
N GLU A 91 13.99 -1.50 30.04
CA GLU A 91 13.28 -1.50 31.34
C GLU A 91 12.77 -0.11 31.75
N ASN A 92 13.35 0.96 31.18
CA ASN A 92 13.00 2.34 31.49
C ASN A 92 11.68 2.81 30.84
N TYR A 93 10.99 1.95 30.09
CA TYR A 93 9.73 2.26 29.43
C TYR A 93 8.64 1.25 29.79
N SER A 94 7.42 1.76 30.02
CA SER A 94 6.25 0.92 30.25
C SER A 94 5.89 0.13 28.98
N PRO A 95 5.25 -1.05 29.10
CA PRO A 95 4.77 -1.79 27.93
C PRO A 95 3.90 -0.94 27.01
N GLY A 96 2.96 -0.15 27.57
CA GLY A 96 2.10 0.75 26.79
C GLY A 96 2.88 1.79 25.99
N TRP A 97 3.98 2.35 26.54
CA TRP A 97 4.83 3.27 25.79
C TRP A 97 5.51 2.57 24.60
N LYS A 98 6.01 1.34 24.81
CA LYS A 98 6.62 0.54 23.74
C LYS A 98 5.59 0.20 22.66
N TYR A 99 4.35 -0.12 23.05
CA TYR A 99 3.26 -0.42 22.12
C TYR A 99 3.06 0.74 21.15
N SER A 100 2.89 1.95 21.67
CA SER A 100 2.74 3.17 20.85
C SER A 100 3.96 3.43 19.97
N GLN A 101 5.18 3.24 20.48
CA GLN A 101 6.40 3.45 19.68
C GLN A 101 6.44 2.54 18.44
N TRP A 102 6.13 1.25 18.62
CA TRP A 102 6.21 0.27 17.53
C TRP A 102 4.99 0.31 16.61
N GLU A 103 3.82 0.71 17.12
CA GLU A 103 2.66 1.04 16.30
C GLU A 103 2.96 2.24 15.39
N MET A 104 3.56 3.31 15.93
CA MET A 104 3.95 4.48 15.14
C MET A 104 4.98 4.15 14.06
N LYS A 105 5.91 3.24 14.34
CA LYS A 105 6.88 2.71 13.35
C LYS A 105 6.29 1.70 12.36
N GLY A 106 5.05 1.26 12.56
CA GLY A 106 4.33 0.38 11.64
C GLY A 106 4.81 -1.06 11.61
N VAL A 107 5.33 -1.57 12.72
CA VAL A 107 5.68 -3.00 12.83
C VAL A 107 4.39 -3.84 12.69
N PRO A 108 4.31 -4.78 11.73
CA PRO A 108 3.06 -5.52 11.44
C PRO A 108 2.47 -6.26 12.63
N LEU A 109 3.30 -7.00 13.38
CA LEU A 109 2.87 -7.80 14.52
C LEU A 109 3.63 -7.40 15.78
N ARG A 110 2.90 -7.29 16.88
CA ARG A 110 3.47 -7.21 18.22
C ARG A 110 3.16 -8.50 18.97
N ILE A 111 4.17 -9.11 19.58
CA ILE A 111 4.00 -10.22 20.50
C ILE A 111 4.18 -9.71 21.92
N GLU A 112 3.21 -10.00 22.78
CA GLU A 112 3.18 -9.67 24.20
C GLU A 112 3.36 -10.98 24.99
N ILE A 113 4.31 -11.01 25.91
CA ILE A 113 4.53 -12.17 26.79
C ILE A 113 4.56 -11.68 28.24
N GLY A 114 3.54 -12.06 29.00
CA GLY A 114 3.44 -11.81 30.43
C GLY A 114 3.35 -13.11 31.26
N PRO A 115 3.09 -12.98 32.57
CA PRO A 115 3.02 -14.14 33.48
C PRO A 115 1.92 -15.15 33.10
N LYS A 116 0.78 -14.65 32.62
CA LYS A 116 -0.34 -15.49 32.16
C LYS A 116 0.02 -16.31 30.93
N ASP A 117 0.76 -15.70 30.01
CA ASP A 117 1.18 -16.33 28.77
C ASP A 117 2.20 -17.45 29.03
N LEU A 118 3.13 -17.22 29.96
CA LEU A 118 4.04 -18.26 30.46
C LEU A 118 3.29 -19.44 31.10
N ALA A 119 2.37 -19.16 32.03
CA ALA A 119 1.61 -20.20 32.72
C ALA A 119 0.80 -21.06 31.73
N ASN A 120 0.27 -20.44 30.69
CA ASN A 120 -0.54 -21.09 29.66
C ASN A 120 0.27 -21.63 28.47
N LYS A 121 1.60 -21.43 28.44
CA LYS A 121 2.48 -21.81 27.31
C LYS A 121 2.00 -21.25 25.96
N GLN A 122 1.60 -19.99 25.97
CA GLN A 122 1.07 -19.28 24.81
C GLN A 122 1.79 -17.94 24.63
N VAL A 123 1.49 -17.24 23.53
CA VAL A 123 1.85 -15.83 23.34
C VAL A 123 0.65 -15.06 22.82
N ARG A 124 0.56 -13.78 23.18
CA ARG A 124 -0.44 -12.87 22.63
C ARG A 124 0.13 -12.12 21.43
N ILE A 125 -0.53 -12.19 20.29
CA ILE A 125 -0.17 -11.45 19.08
C ILE A 125 -1.21 -10.38 18.81
N VAL A 126 -0.75 -9.16 18.52
CA VAL A 126 -1.58 -8.01 18.14
C VAL A 126 -1.19 -7.54 16.75
N ARG A 127 -2.20 -7.39 15.88
CA ARG A 127 -2.03 -6.89 14.52
C ARG A 127 -2.06 -5.37 14.46
N ARG A 128 -1.13 -4.78 13.69
CA ARG A 128 -1.04 -3.32 13.51
C ARG A 128 -2.15 -2.73 12.64
N ASP A 129 -2.60 -3.42 11.61
CA ASP A 129 -3.55 -2.90 10.62
C ASP A 129 -4.97 -2.75 11.16
N ASN A 130 -5.40 -3.64 12.05
CA ASN A 130 -6.77 -3.66 12.57
C ASN A 130 -6.88 -3.81 14.10
N GLY A 131 -5.76 -3.97 14.81
CA GLY A 131 -5.75 -4.11 16.28
C GLY A 131 -6.27 -5.44 16.81
N THR A 132 -6.58 -6.42 15.94
CA THR A 132 -7.03 -7.75 16.36
C THR A 132 -5.98 -8.45 17.21
N LYS A 133 -6.45 -9.22 18.19
CA LYS A 133 -5.62 -9.93 19.16
C LYS A 133 -5.92 -11.41 19.09
N VAL A 134 -4.88 -12.23 19.12
CA VAL A 134 -5.00 -13.68 19.15
C VAL A 134 -3.97 -14.23 20.13
N ASP A 135 -4.41 -15.19 20.95
CA ASP A 135 -3.52 -15.96 21.81
C ASP A 135 -3.22 -17.28 21.09
N ILE A 136 -1.95 -17.59 20.87
CA ILE A 136 -1.53 -18.81 20.16
C ILE A 136 -0.60 -19.66 21.04
N PRO A 137 -0.65 -21.00 20.95
CA PRO A 137 0.33 -21.86 21.59
C PRO A 137 1.75 -21.52 21.13
N SER A 138 2.72 -21.52 22.06
CA SER A 138 4.11 -21.25 21.71
C SER A 138 4.71 -22.29 20.75
N THR A 139 4.14 -23.50 20.69
CA THR A 139 4.54 -24.56 19.76
C THR A 139 4.25 -24.22 18.30
N ASP A 140 3.22 -23.41 18.06
CA ASP A 140 2.72 -23.12 16.71
C ASP A 140 3.18 -21.74 16.23
N LEU A 141 4.09 -21.10 16.98
CA LEU A 141 4.49 -19.70 16.82
C LEU A 141 4.88 -19.35 15.39
N VAL A 142 5.74 -20.16 14.76
CA VAL A 142 6.25 -19.87 13.41
C VAL A 142 5.15 -19.97 12.35
N GLU A 143 4.36 -21.03 12.40
CA GLU A 143 3.30 -21.28 11.43
C GLU A 143 2.22 -20.19 11.52
N GLN A 144 1.75 -19.90 12.72
CA GLN A 144 0.72 -18.89 12.95
C GLN A 144 1.21 -17.49 12.58
N VAL A 145 2.46 -17.13 12.91
CA VAL A 145 3.02 -15.84 12.51
C VAL A 145 3.10 -15.71 10.98
N ARG A 146 3.45 -16.78 10.24
CA ARG A 146 3.44 -16.76 8.77
C ARG A 146 2.05 -16.50 8.22
N VAL A 147 1.06 -17.25 8.69
CA VAL A 147 -0.36 -17.07 8.31
C VAL A 147 -0.82 -15.63 8.59
N LEU A 148 -0.48 -15.09 9.76
CA LEU A 148 -0.85 -13.73 10.15
C LEU A 148 -0.18 -12.67 9.26
N LEU A 149 1.10 -12.83 8.90
CA LEU A 149 1.81 -11.90 8.01
C LEU A 149 1.26 -11.96 6.58
N ASP A 150 0.95 -13.14 6.05
CA ASP A 150 0.35 -13.28 4.72
C ASP A 150 -1.06 -12.67 4.67
N GLY A 151 -1.88 -12.96 5.68
CA GLY A 151 -3.20 -12.35 5.82
C GLY A 151 -3.14 -10.83 6.02
N PHE A 152 -2.11 -10.32 6.70
CA PHE A 152 -1.87 -8.88 6.82
C PHE A 152 -1.54 -8.25 5.48
N GLN A 153 -0.64 -8.85 4.70
CA GLN A 153 -0.27 -8.37 3.37
C GLN A 153 -1.47 -8.34 2.42
N ALA A 154 -2.29 -9.40 2.43
CA ALA A 154 -3.50 -9.48 1.61
C ALA A 154 -4.53 -8.42 2.01
N ASN A 155 -4.81 -8.29 3.31
CA ASN A 155 -5.80 -7.34 3.83
C ASN A 155 -5.47 -5.89 3.47
N LEU A 156 -4.18 -5.49 3.55
CA LEU A 156 -3.76 -4.15 3.14
C LEU A 156 -4.06 -3.88 1.66
N LEU A 157 -3.78 -4.85 0.79
CA LEU A 157 -4.02 -4.71 -0.64
C LEU A 157 -5.52 -4.66 -0.95
N GLU A 158 -6.31 -5.55 -0.35
CA GLU A 158 -7.77 -5.60 -0.53
C GLU A 158 -8.43 -4.30 -0.06
N THR A 159 -8.09 -3.84 1.14
CA THR A 159 -8.62 -2.59 1.70
C THR A 159 -8.25 -1.39 0.82
N ALA A 160 -7.00 -1.31 0.35
CA ALA A 160 -6.56 -0.22 -0.53
C ALA A 160 -7.25 -0.25 -1.90
N LYS A 161 -7.43 -1.44 -2.48
CA LYS A 161 -8.18 -1.63 -3.73
C LYS A 161 -9.62 -1.19 -3.59
N ALA A 162 -10.32 -1.66 -2.54
CA ALA A 162 -11.70 -1.27 -2.29
C ALA A 162 -11.86 0.25 -2.13
N LYS A 163 -10.95 0.90 -1.38
CA LYS A 163 -10.92 2.37 -1.25
C LYS A 163 -10.70 3.07 -2.59
N ARG A 164 -9.74 2.61 -3.40
CA ARG A 164 -9.49 3.14 -4.74
C ARG A 164 -10.74 3.00 -5.62
N ASP A 165 -11.35 1.83 -5.65
CA ASP A 165 -12.49 1.51 -6.53
C ASP A 165 -13.72 2.32 -6.13
N ALA A 166 -13.96 2.53 -4.83
CA ALA A 166 -15.00 3.45 -4.32
C ALA A 166 -14.75 4.93 -4.64
N CYS A 167 -13.52 5.29 -5.02
CA CYS A 167 -13.16 6.62 -5.50
C CYS A 167 -13.30 6.76 -7.03
N ILE A 168 -13.54 5.68 -7.77
CA ILE A 168 -13.72 5.73 -9.21
C ILE A 168 -15.16 6.12 -9.54
N VAL A 169 -15.33 7.16 -10.37
CA VAL A 169 -16.63 7.57 -10.90
C VAL A 169 -16.57 7.55 -12.42
N ILE A 170 -17.52 6.85 -13.03
CA ILE A 170 -17.71 6.83 -14.48
C ILE A 170 -18.65 7.97 -14.85
N ILE A 171 -18.22 8.83 -15.77
CA ILE A 171 -18.99 10.00 -16.21
C ILE A 171 -19.13 10.01 -17.73
N SER A 172 -20.10 10.77 -18.24
CA SER A 172 -20.29 11.00 -19.68
C SER A 172 -20.35 12.49 -20.04
N THR A 173 -20.51 13.38 -19.06
CA THR A 173 -20.70 14.82 -19.32
C THR A 173 -19.71 15.70 -18.57
N TRP A 174 -19.56 16.94 -19.05
CA TRP A 174 -18.72 17.94 -18.40
C TRP A 174 -19.18 18.28 -16.97
N ASP A 175 -20.47 18.37 -16.73
CA ASP A 175 -21.01 18.76 -15.41
C ASP A 175 -20.75 17.67 -14.37
N GLU A 176 -20.95 16.41 -14.73
CA GLU A 176 -20.57 15.25 -13.91
C GLU A 176 -19.07 15.23 -13.62
N PHE A 177 -18.25 15.56 -14.61
CA PHE A 177 -16.80 15.65 -14.46
C PHE A 177 -16.39 16.70 -13.42
N ILE A 178 -16.97 17.91 -13.47
CA ILE A 178 -16.69 18.96 -12.49
C ILE A 178 -17.16 18.56 -11.08
N ALA A 179 -18.35 17.96 -10.95
CA ALA A 179 -18.85 17.47 -9.68
C ALA A 179 -17.90 16.41 -9.06
N ALA A 180 -17.51 15.40 -9.84
CA ALA A 180 -16.61 14.34 -9.40
C ALA A 180 -15.19 14.87 -9.06
N LEU A 181 -14.69 15.86 -9.82
CA LEU A 181 -13.39 16.47 -9.58
C LEU A 181 -13.36 17.24 -8.25
N ASN A 182 -14.47 17.93 -7.92
CA ASN A 182 -14.62 18.66 -6.66
C ASN A 182 -14.78 17.70 -5.46
N ASP A 183 -15.41 16.54 -5.66
CA ASP A 183 -15.51 15.47 -4.66
C ASP A 183 -14.23 14.59 -4.56
N LYS A 184 -13.12 15.04 -5.18
CA LYS A 184 -11.79 14.40 -5.13
C LYS A 184 -11.81 12.94 -5.62
N LYS A 185 -12.64 12.64 -6.61
CA LYS A 185 -12.74 11.31 -7.23
C LYS A 185 -11.71 11.10 -8.34
N LEU A 186 -11.44 9.83 -8.62
CA LEU A 186 -10.74 9.38 -9.82
C LEU A 186 -11.81 9.19 -10.92
N ILE A 187 -11.66 9.86 -12.05
CA ILE A 187 -12.77 9.97 -13.02
C ILE A 187 -12.46 9.13 -14.24
N LEU A 188 -13.33 8.21 -14.63
CA LEU A 188 -13.25 7.49 -15.91
C LEU A 188 -14.24 8.12 -16.89
N ALA A 189 -13.74 8.65 -18.00
CA ALA A 189 -14.54 9.42 -18.94
C ALA A 189 -14.29 9.01 -20.41
N PRO A 190 -15.31 9.04 -21.29
CA PRO A 190 -15.15 8.81 -22.71
C PRO A 190 -14.43 10.01 -23.34
N TRP A 191 -13.32 9.77 -24.04
CA TRP A 191 -12.43 10.82 -24.52
C TRP A 191 -12.05 10.63 -25.99
N CYS A 192 -11.87 11.74 -26.71
CA CYS A 192 -11.54 11.76 -28.14
C CYS A 192 -10.04 11.59 -28.45
N ASP A 193 -9.17 11.49 -27.45
CA ASP A 193 -7.70 11.35 -27.60
C ASP A 193 -7.02 12.52 -28.35
N GLU A 194 -7.53 13.73 -28.16
CA GLU A 194 -6.97 14.93 -28.78
C GLU A 194 -6.26 15.83 -27.76
N GLU A 195 -5.00 16.18 -28.06
CA GLU A 195 -4.14 16.99 -27.17
C GLU A 195 -4.75 18.37 -26.86
N GLU A 196 -5.35 19.03 -27.86
CA GLU A 196 -5.97 20.35 -27.68
C GLU A 196 -7.19 20.29 -26.74
N VAL A 197 -7.93 19.18 -26.74
CA VAL A 197 -9.03 18.97 -25.79
C VAL A 197 -8.50 18.77 -24.38
N GLU A 198 -7.40 18.03 -24.19
CA GLU A 198 -6.76 17.92 -22.87
C GLU A 198 -6.25 19.28 -22.36
N LYS A 199 -5.66 20.11 -23.23
CA LYS A 199 -5.25 21.48 -22.89
C LYS A 199 -6.44 22.34 -22.46
N ASP A 200 -7.57 22.27 -23.17
CA ASP A 200 -8.81 22.96 -22.79
C ASP A 200 -9.33 22.51 -21.41
N VAL A 201 -9.43 21.20 -21.17
CA VAL A 201 -9.83 20.65 -19.87
C VAL A 201 -8.93 21.16 -18.75
N LYS A 202 -7.61 21.17 -18.97
CA LYS A 202 -6.63 21.67 -18.01
C LYS A 202 -6.79 23.17 -17.74
N ALA A 203 -7.08 23.97 -18.77
CA ALA A 203 -7.33 25.40 -18.62
C ALA A 203 -8.62 25.68 -17.84
N ARG A 204 -9.72 25.00 -18.18
CA ARG A 204 -11.04 25.16 -17.55
C ARG A 204 -11.11 24.68 -16.10
N THR A 205 -10.26 23.73 -15.73
CA THR A 205 -10.22 23.17 -14.36
C THR A 205 -9.12 23.75 -13.47
N LYS A 206 -8.37 24.74 -13.97
CA LYS A 206 -7.28 25.37 -13.22
C LYS A 206 -7.82 26.05 -11.97
N GLY A 207 -7.32 25.65 -10.80
CA GLY A 207 -7.65 26.24 -9.51
C GLY A 207 -6.57 25.97 -8.46
N GLU A 208 -6.85 26.30 -7.20
CA GLU A 208 -5.89 26.19 -6.09
C GLU A 208 -5.37 24.76 -5.87
N LEU A 209 -6.23 23.76 -6.09
CA LEU A 209 -5.89 22.33 -5.97
C LEU A 209 -5.24 21.76 -7.24
N GLY A 210 -4.84 22.62 -8.17
CA GLY A 210 -4.33 22.23 -9.48
C GLY A 210 -5.42 21.95 -10.51
N ALA A 211 -4.97 21.67 -11.73
CA ALA A 211 -5.82 21.38 -12.89
C ALA A 211 -5.96 19.86 -13.10
N ALA A 212 -7.08 19.45 -13.69
CA ALA A 212 -7.26 18.08 -14.14
C ALA A 212 -6.45 17.82 -15.43
N LYS A 213 -6.00 16.58 -15.58
CA LYS A 213 -5.34 16.06 -16.79
C LYS A 213 -5.64 14.57 -16.95
N THR A 214 -5.26 14.00 -18.09
CA THR A 214 -5.27 12.55 -18.26
C THR A 214 -4.22 11.92 -17.34
N LEU A 215 -4.57 10.79 -16.73
CA LEU A 215 -3.67 10.01 -15.89
C LEU A 215 -3.13 8.81 -16.67
N CYS A 216 -4.04 8.04 -17.25
CA CYS A 216 -3.73 6.97 -18.20
C CYS A 216 -5.03 6.54 -18.91
N THR A 217 -4.86 5.91 -20.06
CA THR A 217 -5.91 5.06 -20.64
C THR A 217 -5.74 3.66 -20.04
N PRO A 218 -6.72 3.12 -19.31
CA PRO A 218 -6.64 1.75 -18.81
C PRO A 218 -6.56 0.76 -19.98
N PHE A 219 -5.77 -0.30 -19.81
CA PHE A 219 -5.70 -1.38 -20.82
C PHE A 219 -7.01 -2.16 -20.87
N ASP A 220 -7.58 -2.49 -19.72
CA ASP A 220 -8.92 -3.06 -19.62
C ASP A 220 -9.95 -1.94 -19.70
N GLN A 221 -10.53 -1.75 -20.89
CA GLN A 221 -11.56 -0.74 -21.11
C GLN A 221 -12.95 -1.36 -21.03
N PRO A 222 -13.93 -0.66 -20.41
CA PRO A 222 -15.32 -1.01 -20.58
C PRO A 222 -15.75 -0.78 -22.03
N ASP A 223 -16.85 -1.41 -22.44
CA ASP A 223 -17.41 -1.21 -23.77
C ASP A 223 -17.64 0.29 -24.03
N LEU A 224 -17.31 0.72 -25.25
CA LEU A 224 -17.54 2.08 -25.72
C LEU A 224 -18.62 2.03 -26.82
N PRO A 225 -19.90 2.23 -26.46
CA PRO A 225 -21.00 2.15 -27.43
C PRO A 225 -20.79 3.09 -28.62
N SER A 226 -21.22 2.66 -29.80
CA SER A 226 -21.21 3.51 -30.99
C SER A 226 -22.03 4.78 -30.75
N GLY A 227 -21.49 5.93 -31.14
CA GLY A 227 -22.11 7.24 -30.91
C GLY A 227 -21.80 7.86 -29.55
N THR A 228 -21.01 7.20 -28.69
CA THR A 228 -20.50 7.83 -27.47
C THR A 228 -19.66 9.05 -27.83
N VAL A 229 -19.93 10.18 -27.17
CA VAL A 229 -19.22 11.44 -27.38
C VAL A 229 -18.22 11.71 -26.25
N CYS A 230 -17.19 12.47 -26.58
CA CYS A 230 -16.19 12.96 -25.66
C CYS A 230 -16.86 13.87 -24.63
N PHE A 231 -16.64 13.59 -23.34
CA PHE A 231 -17.25 14.32 -22.22
C PHE A 231 -16.98 15.83 -22.25
N ALA A 232 -15.85 16.24 -22.85
CA ALA A 232 -15.39 17.63 -22.85
C ALA A 232 -15.67 18.39 -24.14
N SER A 233 -15.59 17.74 -25.31
CA SER A 233 -15.64 18.39 -26.63
C SER A 233 -16.87 18.04 -27.46
N GLY A 234 -17.63 17.01 -27.10
CA GLY A 234 -18.77 16.51 -27.88
C GLY A 234 -18.40 15.78 -29.19
N LYS A 235 -17.11 15.68 -29.53
CA LYS A 235 -16.61 14.87 -30.66
C LYS A 235 -16.82 13.37 -30.39
N PRO A 236 -16.75 12.49 -31.40
CA PRO A 236 -16.76 11.04 -31.16
C PRO A 236 -15.67 10.62 -30.17
N ALA A 237 -16.04 9.83 -29.15
CA ALA A 237 -15.07 9.26 -28.22
C ALA A 237 -14.33 8.10 -28.89
N GLN A 238 -13.04 7.96 -28.58
CA GLN A 238 -12.20 6.87 -29.07
C GLN A 238 -11.91 5.83 -27.98
N LYS A 239 -11.87 6.27 -26.71
CA LYS A 239 -11.47 5.42 -25.58
C LYS A 239 -11.99 5.97 -24.27
N TRP A 240 -11.97 5.14 -23.24
CA TRP A 240 -12.11 5.56 -21.85
C TRP A 240 -10.73 5.98 -21.31
N SER A 241 -10.66 7.11 -20.62
CA SER A 241 -9.43 7.55 -19.95
C SER A 241 -9.70 7.94 -18.51
N PHE A 242 -8.73 7.67 -17.63
CA PHE A 242 -8.74 8.19 -16.28
C PHE A 242 -8.27 9.64 -16.26
N TRP A 243 -8.98 10.46 -15.51
CA TRP A 243 -8.72 11.87 -15.27
C TRP A 243 -8.70 12.18 -13.78
N GLY A 244 -7.97 13.22 -13.42
CA GLY A 244 -7.96 13.75 -12.08
C GLY A 244 -6.93 14.85 -11.91
N ARG A 245 -6.87 15.41 -10.70
CA ARG A 245 -5.73 16.20 -10.25
C ARG A 245 -4.56 15.26 -9.96
N SER A 246 -3.34 15.71 -10.24
CA SER A 246 -2.12 14.96 -9.92
C SER A 246 -1.29 15.68 -8.87
N TYR A 247 -0.56 14.90 -8.08
CA TYR A 247 0.51 15.37 -7.19
C TYR A 247 1.52 16.29 -7.88
#